data_AF-A0A2V5K6D2-F1
#
_entry.id   AF-A0A2V5K6D2-F1
#
_cell.length_a   1.000
_cell.length_b   1.000
_cell.length_c   1.000
_cell.angle_alpha   90.00
_cell.angle_beta   90.00
_cell.angle_gamma   90.00
#
_symmetry.space_group_name_H-M   'P 1'
#
loop_
_entity.id
_entity.type
_entity.pdbx_description
1 polymer ?
#
loop_
_entity_poly.entity_id
_entity_poly.type
_entity_poly.pdbx_seq_one_letter_code
_entity_poly.pdbx_strand_id
1 'polypeptide(L)'
;MNRSKKVARPHQKAGMTKSKAMSIYRARVAKHQRVQAPPVISQVNVVIGTDNTWSNAQAIDRNPAWVPVNNARYVWSARNLSDNNAIISRRFQLSTRRSIIRGRLFLSVDNYAVVIINGFIVQFDSPQETTSFFNPGRTFNITRFLRRGTNDIVIIAFNSNGAPRSDSNPAGVAARLNIRLSSL
;
A
#
# COMPACT_ATOMS: atom_id res chain seq x y z
N MET A 1 -16.53 -10.35 51.14
CA MET A 1 -16.81 -10.74 49.74
C MET A 1 -16.43 -9.59 48.81
N ASN A 2 -15.22 -9.59 48.26
CA ASN A 2 -14.76 -8.58 47.30
C ASN A 2 -15.17 -8.98 45.88
N ARG A 3 -16.16 -8.29 45.30
CA ARG A 3 -16.47 -8.41 43.87
C ARG A 3 -15.44 -7.62 43.08
N SER A 4 -14.44 -8.31 42.53
CA SER A 4 -13.53 -7.73 41.53
C SER A 4 -14.34 -7.21 40.35
N LYS A 5 -14.46 -5.88 40.24
CA LYS A 5 -14.89 -5.22 39.01
C LYS A 5 -13.92 -5.64 37.91
N LYS A 6 -14.36 -6.53 37.01
CA LYS A 6 -13.68 -6.75 35.72
C LYS A 6 -13.65 -5.40 35.02
N VAL A 7 -12.47 -4.78 34.99
CA VAL A 7 -12.19 -3.62 34.15
C VAL A 7 -12.46 -4.07 32.72
N ALA A 8 -13.54 -3.54 32.13
CA ALA A 8 -13.85 -3.76 30.73
C ALA A 8 -12.63 -3.33 29.91
N ARG A 9 -12.04 -4.28 29.18
CA ARG A 9 -10.98 -3.97 28.22
C ARG A 9 -11.54 -2.92 27.25
N PRO A 10 -10.84 -1.81 26.99
CA PRO A 10 -11.33 -0.83 26.03
C PRO A 10 -11.53 -1.55 24.69
N HIS A 11 -12.72 -1.32 24.10
CA HIS A 11 -13.08 -1.78 22.77
C HIS A 11 -11.92 -1.56 21.80
N GLN A 12 -11.74 -2.49 20.85
CA GLN A 12 -10.72 -2.56 19.79
C GLN A 12 -10.72 -1.34 18.84
N LYS A 13 -10.59 -0.12 19.38
CA LYS A 13 -10.63 1.17 18.67
C LYS A 13 -9.27 1.61 18.14
N ALA A 14 -8.19 0.97 18.56
CA ALA A 14 -6.86 1.36 18.13
C ALA A 14 -6.58 0.75 16.76
N GLY A 15 -6.83 1.54 15.70
CA GLY A 15 -6.23 1.30 14.39
C GLY A 15 -4.72 1.07 14.48
N MET A 16 -4.11 0.63 13.37
CA MET A 16 -2.66 0.45 13.33
C MET A 16 -1.96 1.73 13.82
N THR A 17 -0.94 1.60 14.67
CA THR A 17 -0.11 2.72 15.08
C THR A 17 0.99 2.99 14.05
N LYS A 18 1.52 4.22 13.99
CA LYS A 18 2.67 4.55 13.12
C LYS A 18 3.90 3.67 13.43
N SER A 19 4.16 3.38 14.70
CA SER A 19 5.26 2.51 15.11
C SER A 19 5.09 1.08 14.59
N LYS A 20 3.88 0.52 14.66
CA LYS A 20 3.58 -0.80 14.10
C LYS A 20 3.71 -0.82 12.57
N ALA A 21 3.21 0.21 11.89
CA ALA A 21 3.34 0.34 10.44
C ALA A 21 4.82 0.38 10.00
N MET A 22 5.64 1.15 10.72
CA MET A 22 7.08 1.22 10.47
C MET A 22 7.82 -0.08 10.76
N SER A 23 7.41 -0.82 11.79
CA SER A 23 7.93 -2.18 12.06
C SER A 23 7.64 -3.14 10.89
N ILE A 24 6.40 -3.13 10.36
CA ILE A 24 6.03 -3.91 9.18
C ILE A 24 6.86 -3.51 7.97
N TYR A 25 7.02 -2.20 7.72
CA TYR A 25 7.87 -1.69 6.64
C TYR A 25 9.29 -2.24 6.72
N ARG A 26 9.95 -2.13 7.89
CA ARG A 26 11.32 -2.62 8.10
C ARG A 26 11.43 -4.12 7.83
N ALA A 27 10.48 -4.92 8.32
CA ALA A 27 10.46 -6.36 8.08
C ALA A 27 10.33 -6.70 6.57
N ARG A 28 9.52 -5.94 5.82
CA ARG A 28 9.36 -6.13 4.37
C ARG A 28 10.63 -5.74 3.60
N VAL A 29 11.25 -4.61 3.94
CA VAL A 29 12.51 -4.16 3.32
C VAL A 29 13.63 -5.17 3.58
N ALA A 30 13.74 -5.71 4.79
CA ALA A 30 14.70 -6.75 5.14
C ALA A 30 14.49 -8.02 4.31
N LYS A 31 13.23 -8.43 4.08
CA LYS A 31 12.93 -9.57 3.20
C LYS A 31 13.39 -9.32 1.76
N HIS A 32 13.14 -8.12 1.22
CA HIS A 32 13.58 -7.77 -0.13
C HIS A 32 15.10 -7.71 -0.28
N GLN A 33 15.85 -7.36 0.77
CA GLN A 33 17.33 -7.32 0.74
C GLN A 33 17.95 -8.72 0.57
N ARG A 34 17.21 -9.78 0.90
CA ARG A 34 17.66 -11.17 0.74
C ARG A 34 17.41 -11.73 -0.66
N VAL A 35 16.78 -10.96 -1.55
CA VAL A 35 16.42 -11.37 -2.91
C VAL A 35 17.30 -10.62 -3.91
N GLN A 36 17.45 -11.15 -5.14
CA GLN A 36 18.17 -10.51 -6.25
C GLN A 36 17.83 -9.01 -6.42
N ALA A 37 18.82 -8.25 -6.90
CA ALA A 37 18.67 -6.83 -7.15
C ALA A 37 17.49 -6.54 -8.09
N PRO A 38 16.67 -5.52 -7.81
CA PRO A 38 15.54 -5.17 -8.67
C PRO A 38 16.03 -4.71 -10.05
N PRO A 39 15.23 -4.92 -11.12
CA PRO A 39 15.58 -4.41 -12.44
C PRO A 39 15.69 -2.88 -12.43
N VAL A 40 16.69 -2.37 -13.15
CA VAL A 40 16.92 -0.92 -13.31
C VAL A 40 15.97 -0.37 -14.36
N ILE A 41 15.16 0.60 -13.97
CA ILE A 41 14.24 1.32 -14.84
C ILE A 41 14.99 2.53 -15.43
N SER A 42 15.20 2.50 -16.74
CA SER A 42 15.99 3.50 -17.49
C SER A 42 15.14 4.50 -18.26
N GLN A 43 13.84 4.24 -18.40
CA GLN A 43 12.88 5.09 -19.10
C GLN A 43 12.75 6.47 -18.43
N VAL A 44 12.55 7.51 -19.23
CA VAL A 44 12.28 8.88 -18.75
C VAL A 44 10.96 8.94 -17.99
N ASN A 45 9.91 8.33 -18.56
CA ASN A 45 8.60 8.24 -17.93
C ASN A 45 8.42 6.80 -17.43
N VAL A 46 8.30 6.67 -16.11
CA VAL A 46 8.18 5.40 -15.42
C VAL A 46 6.77 5.28 -14.88
N VAL A 47 6.10 4.17 -15.19
CA VAL A 47 4.79 3.82 -14.65
C VAL A 47 4.90 2.47 -13.94
N ILE A 48 4.51 2.44 -12.67
CA ILE A 48 4.50 1.21 -11.86
C ILE A 48 3.14 1.12 -11.19
N GLY A 49 2.31 0.18 -11.63
CA GLY A 49 1.03 -0.12 -11.00
C GLY A 49 1.05 -1.39 -10.18
N THR A 50 0.12 -1.51 -9.23
CA THR A 50 -0.18 -2.76 -8.54
C THR A 50 -0.63 -3.84 -9.52
N ASP A 51 -0.07 -5.04 -9.37
CA ASP A 51 -0.37 -6.24 -10.14
C ASP A 51 0.18 -7.47 -9.39
N ASN A 52 0.13 -8.64 -10.02
CA ASN A 52 0.68 -9.89 -9.46
C ASN A 52 2.20 -9.90 -9.30
N THR A 53 2.94 -8.92 -9.84
CA THR A 53 4.40 -8.84 -9.68
C THR A 53 4.78 -8.14 -8.37
N TRP A 54 3.82 -7.57 -7.63
CA TRP A 54 4.08 -7.03 -6.30
C TRP A 54 4.14 -8.17 -5.28
N SER A 55 5.04 -8.04 -4.29
CA SER A 55 5.18 -9.07 -3.27
C SER A 55 3.91 -9.15 -2.43
N ASN A 56 3.40 -10.38 -2.28
CA ASN A 56 2.18 -10.71 -1.54
C ASN A 56 0.89 -10.11 -2.14
N ALA A 57 0.92 -9.71 -3.41
CA ALA A 57 -0.24 -9.17 -4.12
C ALA A 57 -0.85 -10.22 -5.06
N GLN A 58 -2.16 -10.40 -4.96
CA GLN A 58 -2.95 -11.14 -5.93
C GLN A 58 -3.97 -10.19 -6.54
N ALA A 59 -3.96 -10.08 -7.87
CA ALA A 59 -4.94 -9.34 -8.62
C ALA A 59 -6.32 -9.94 -8.40
N ILE A 60 -7.28 -9.05 -8.15
CA ILE A 60 -8.68 -9.37 -7.97
C ILE A 60 -9.50 -8.59 -8.99
N ASP A 61 -10.70 -9.09 -9.27
CA ASP A 61 -11.64 -8.34 -10.09
C ASP A 61 -12.01 -7.04 -9.40
N ARG A 62 -12.15 -6.00 -10.23
CA ARG A 62 -12.55 -4.67 -9.77
C ARG A 62 -14.04 -4.73 -9.44
N ASN A 63 -14.40 -4.39 -8.20
CA ASN A 63 -15.80 -4.13 -7.86
C ASN A 63 -16.31 -2.95 -8.74
N PRO A 64 -17.50 -3.04 -9.36
CA PRO A 64 -18.03 -1.99 -10.22
C PRO A 64 -18.07 -0.58 -9.61
N ALA A 65 -18.22 -0.46 -8.29
CA ALA A 65 -18.21 0.82 -7.58
C ALA A 65 -16.81 1.48 -7.51
N TRP A 66 -15.74 0.70 -7.69
CA TRP A 66 -14.38 1.21 -7.64
C TRP A 66 -13.97 1.87 -8.95
N VAL A 67 -13.16 2.91 -8.89
CA VAL A 67 -12.68 3.60 -10.10
C VAL A 67 -11.69 2.74 -10.90
N PRO A 68 -11.69 2.79 -12.24
CA PRO A 68 -10.63 2.17 -13.01
C PRO A 68 -9.30 2.90 -12.77
N VAL A 69 -8.20 2.14 -12.64
CA VAL A 69 -6.86 2.70 -12.46
C VAL A 69 -5.97 2.26 -13.62
N ASN A 70 -5.82 3.10 -14.65
CA ASN A 70 -5.03 2.77 -15.83
C ASN A 70 -3.61 2.33 -15.47
N ASN A 71 -3.12 1.23 -16.06
CA ASN A 71 -1.82 0.62 -15.77
C ASN A 71 -1.64 0.13 -14.33
N ALA A 72 -2.73 -0.17 -13.62
CA ALA A 72 -2.72 -0.88 -12.34
C ALA A 72 -3.95 -1.80 -12.26
N ARG A 73 -3.89 -2.78 -11.37
CA ARG A 73 -5.00 -3.67 -11.00
C ARG A 73 -5.30 -3.50 -9.52
N TYR A 74 -6.56 -3.73 -9.16
CA TYR A 74 -6.89 -3.96 -7.75
C TYR A 74 -6.25 -5.27 -7.32
N VAL A 75 -5.62 -5.24 -6.15
CA VAL A 75 -4.97 -6.41 -5.56
C VAL A 75 -5.37 -6.57 -4.10
N TRP A 76 -5.22 -7.80 -3.61
CA TRP A 76 -5.32 -8.14 -2.19
C TRP A 76 -4.21 -9.11 -1.76
N SER A 77 -4.31 -9.69 -0.56
CA SER A 77 -3.32 -10.62 0.00
C SER A 77 -3.26 -11.92 -0.81
N ALA A 78 -2.11 -12.20 -1.43
CA ALA A 78 -1.87 -13.44 -2.17
C ALA A 78 -1.77 -14.69 -1.27
N ARG A 79 -1.63 -14.50 0.04
CA ARG A 79 -1.61 -15.63 1.00
C ARG A 79 -3.00 -16.17 1.28
N ASN A 80 -3.97 -15.26 1.40
CA ASN A 80 -5.35 -15.58 1.70
C ASN A 80 -6.21 -14.40 1.28
N LEU A 81 -7.04 -14.61 0.25
CA LEU A 81 -7.94 -13.57 -0.25
C LEU A 81 -9.01 -13.15 0.76
N SER A 82 -9.26 -13.94 1.81
CA SER A 82 -10.20 -13.60 2.87
C SER A 82 -9.55 -12.84 4.03
N ASP A 83 -8.25 -12.54 3.99
CA ASP A 83 -7.59 -11.75 5.03
C ASP A 83 -8.27 -10.39 5.22
N ASN A 84 -8.35 -9.92 6.46
CA ASN A 84 -8.90 -8.61 6.80
C ASN A 84 -7.95 -7.44 6.47
N ASN A 85 -6.70 -7.74 6.14
CA ASN A 85 -5.72 -6.77 5.70
C ASN A 85 -4.77 -7.37 4.65
N ALA A 86 -4.28 -6.52 3.76
CA ALA A 86 -3.25 -6.87 2.79
C ALA A 86 -1.99 -6.03 3.04
N ILE A 87 -0.85 -6.71 3.19
CA ILE A 87 0.47 -6.05 3.20
C ILE A 87 1.17 -6.41 1.90
N ILE A 88 1.18 -5.46 0.97
CA ILE A 88 1.80 -5.61 -0.35
C ILE A 88 3.00 -4.67 -0.46
N SER A 89 3.98 -5.05 -1.26
CA SER A 89 5.18 -4.22 -1.42
C SER A 89 5.88 -4.43 -2.74
N ARG A 90 6.61 -3.41 -3.18
CA ARG A 90 7.46 -3.47 -4.37
C ARG A 90 8.76 -2.76 -4.12
N ARG A 91 9.84 -3.39 -4.55
CA ARG A 91 11.15 -2.78 -4.70
C ARG A 91 11.41 -2.52 -6.18
N PHE A 92 11.96 -1.36 -6.51
CA PHE A 92 12.32 -0.98 -7.87
C PHE A 92 13.55 -0.09 -7.87
N GLN A 93 14.27 -0.02 -8.99
CA GLN A 93 15.46 0.82 -9.09
C GLN A 93 15.29 1.86 -10.18
N LEU A 94 15.48 3.13 -9.81
CA LEU A 94 15.55 4.25 -10.75
C LEU A 94 17.00 4.48 -11.16
N SER A 95 17.23 4.98 -12.38
CA SER A 95 18.56 5.36 -12.84
C SER A 95 19.28 6.27 -11.83
N THR A 96 20.56 5.99 -11.57
CA THR A 96 21.44 6.84 -10.75
C THR A 96 22.00 8.03 -11.52
N ARG A 97 21.95 7.97 -12.85
CA ARG A 97 22.46 9.01 -13.77
C ARG A 97 21.45 10.10 -14.11
N ARG A 98 20.16 9.89 -13.81
CA ARG A 98 19.08 10.84 -14.09
C ARG A 98 18.56 11.44 -12.78
N SER A 99 18.22 12.73 -12.80
CA SER A 99 17.54 13.35 -11.66
C SER A 99 16.05 13.00 -11.67
N ILE A 100 15.42 13.01 -10.49
CA ILE A 100 13.98 12.82 -10.36
C ILE A 100 13.33 14.19 -10.48
N ILE A 101 12.60 14.42 -11.56
CA ILE A 101 11.92 15.70 -11.82
C ILE A 101 10.56 15.72 -11.13
N ARG A 102 9.86 14.58 -11.14
CA ARG A 102 8.51 14.48 -10.59
C ARG A 102 8.18 13.06 -10.18
N GLY A 103 7.47 12.91 -9.07
CA GLY A 103 6.84 11.66 -8.65
C GLY A 103 5.40 11.89 -8.20
N ARG A 104 4.48 11.07 -8.69
CA ARG A 104 3.07 11.05 -8.27
C ARG A 104 2.67 9.62 -7.90
N LEU A 105 1.96 9.47 -6.79
CA LEU A 105 1.28 8.23 -6.41
C LEU A 105 -0.22 8.47 -6.52
N PHE A 106 -0.91 7.72 -7.37
CA PHE A 106 -2.35 7.54 -7.28
C PHE A 106 -2.66 6.34 -6.39
N LEU A 107 -3.62 6.47 -5.49
CA LEU A 107 -4.07 5.41 -4.57
C LEU A 107 -5.60 5.40 -4.53
N SER A 108 -6.20 4.26 -4.88
CA SER A 108 -7.60 3.94 -4.56
C SER A 108 -7.63 2.69 -3.68
N VAL A 109 -8.42 2.74 -2.62
CA VAL A 109 -8.52 1.68 -1.62
C VAL A 109 -9.95 1.57 -1.11
N ASP A 110 -10.36 0.35 -0.81
CA ASP A 110 -11.54 0.01 -0.04
C ASP A 110 -11.07 -0.88 1.13
N ASN A 111 -10.98 -0.39 2.37
CA ASN A 111 -11.55 0.86 2.90
C ASN A 111 -10.50 1.96 3.18
N TYR A 112 -9.35 1.59 3.74
CA TYR A 112 -8.33 2.55 4.15
C TYR A 112 -6.92 1.96 4.07
N ALA A 113 -5.90 2.81 3.97
CA ALA A 113 -4.52 2.36 3.82
C ALA A 113 -3.48 3.20 4.57
N VAL A 114 -2.36 2.54 4.81
CA VAL A 114 -1.08 3.18 5.12
C VAL A 114 -0.13 2.94 3.95
N VAL A 115 0.51 4.00 3.46
CA VAL A 115 1.52 3.94 2.41
C VAL A 115 2.84 4.47 2.93
N ILE A 116 3.89 3.67 2.79
CA ILE A 116 5.25 4.01 3.21
C ILE A 116 6.18 3.89 2.01
N ILE A 117 6.92 4.95 1.69
CA ILE A 117 7.93 4.97 0.62
C ILE A 117 9.27 5.32 1.24
N ASN A 118 10.28 4.46 1.05
CA ASN A 118 11.64 4.65 1.55
C ASN A 118 11.71 5.03 3.05
N GLY A 119 10.77 4.52 3.85
CA GLY A 119 10.70 4.75 5.30
C GLY A 119 9.92 6.00 5.70
N PHE A 120 9.38 6.74 4.75
CA PHE A 120 8.50 7.88 5.00
C PHE A 120 7.04 7.49 4.80
N ILE A 121 6.21 7.80 5.80
CA ILE A 121 4.76 7.65 5.70
C ILE A 121 4.23 8.73 4.75
N VAL A 122 3.69 8.30 3.61
CA VAL A 122 3.08 9.17 2.58
C VAL A 122 1.60 9.36 2.87
N GLN A 123 0.92 8.27 3.27
CA GLN A 123 -0.49 8.27 3.66
C GLN A 123 -0.67 7.43 4.91
N PHE A 124 -1.52 7.89 5.81
CA PHE A 124 -1.91 7.19 7.02
C PHE A 124 -3.38 7.48 7.29
N ASP A 125 -4.26 6.67 6.70
CA ASP A 125 -5.69 6.83 6.90
C ASP A 125 -6.10 6.44 8.31
N SER A 126 -7.06 7.18 8.88
CA SER A 126 -7.79 6.73 10.06
C SER A 126 -8.64 5.51 9.70
N PRO A 127 -8.83 4.54 10.63
CA PRO A 127 -9.75 3.42 10.42
C PRO A 127 -11.14 3.89 10.01
N GLN A 128 -11.77 3.15 9.11
CA GLN A 128 -13.10 3.43 8.59
C GLN A 128 -14.02 2.24 8.89
N GLU A 129 -15.08 2.50 9.64
CA GLU A 129 -16.05 1.47 10.05
C GLU A 129 -17.19 1.31 9.03
N THR A 130 -17.38 2.32 8.18
CA THR A 130 -18.36 2.30 7.10
C THR A 130 -17.95 1.27 6.05
N THR A 131 -18.80 0.26 5.84
CA THR A 131 -18.64 -0.73 4.77
C THR A 131 -18.67 -0.03 3.41
N SER A 132 -17.85 -0.49 2.46
CA SER A 132 -17.73 0.12 1.13
C SER A 132 -17.39 1.61 1.17
N PHE A 133 -16.58 2.05 2.15
CA PHE A 133 -16.00 3.39 2.17
C PHE A 133 -14.84 3.46 1.15
N PHE A 134 -15.18 3.30 -0.12
CA PHE A 134 -14.20 3.34 -1.19
C PHE A 134 -13.80 4.79 -1.43
N ASN A 135 -12.48 5.02 -1.48
CA ASN A 135 -11.98 6.31 -1.93
C ASN A 135 -11.86 6.29 -3.47
N PRO A 136 -12.50 7.25 -4.20
CA PRO A 136 -12.46 7.30 -5.66
C PRO A 136 -11.07 7.60 -6.23
N GLY A 137 -10.06 7.72 -5.37
CA GLY A 137 -8.67 7.84 -5.75
C GLY A 137 -8.10 9.17 -5.28
N ARG A 138 -6.97 9.11 -4.57
CA ARG A 138 -6.20 10.29 -4.17
C ARG A 138 -4.86 10.27 -4.87
N THR A 139 -4.39 11.45 -5.26
CA THR A 139 -3.05 11.62 -5.84
C THR A 139 -2.15 12.37 -4.87
N PHE A 140 -0.98 11.81 -4.59
CA PHE A 140 0.04 12.37 -3.72
C PHE A 140 1.27 12.77 -4.52
N ASN A 141 1.85 13.92 -4.22
CA ASN A 141 3.18 14.26 -4.68
C ASN A 141 4.20 13.48 -3.85
N ILE A 142 4.93 12.56 -4.50
CA ILE A 142 5.90 11.68 -3.84
C ILE A 142 7.35 12.00 -4.21
N THR A 143 7.58 13.09 -4.95
CA THR A 143 8.92 13.45 -5.48
C THR A 143 9.99 13.42 -4.39
N ARG A 144 9.71 14.02 -3.23
CA ARG A 144 10.64 14.10 -2.08
C ARG A 144 10.87 12.77 -1.35
N PHE A 145 10.04 11.76 -1.57
CA PHE A 145 10.16 10.45 -0.93
C PHE A 145 10.92 9.45 -1.79
N LEU A 146 11.13 9.79 -3.07
CA LEU A 146 11.90 8.97 -4.01
C LEU A 146 13.38 9.32 -3.94
N ARG A 147 14.22 8.35 -4.29
CA ARG A 147 15.66 8.54 -4.43
C ARG A 147 16.17 7.89 -5.71
N ARG A 148 17.32 8.37 -6.18
CA ARG A 148 18.08 7.69 -7.24
C ARG A 148 18.50 6.31 -6.74
N GLY A 149 18.54 5.32 -7.63
CA GLY A 149 18.82 3.93 -7.25
C GLY A 149 17.59 3.24 -6.64
N THR A 150 17.81 2.43 -5.61
CA THR A 150 16.81 1.53 -5.03
C THR A 150 15.73 2.27 -4.26
N ASN A 151 14.47 1.97 -4.56
CA ASN A 151 13.29 2.48 -3.85
C ASN A 151 12.43 1.33 -3.35
N ASP A 152 11.80 1.54 -2.20
CA ASP A 152 10.86 0.60 -1.59
C ASP A 152 9.52 1.29 -1.36
N ILE A 153 8.44 0.63 -1.74
CA ILE A 153 7.08 1.00 -1.35
C ILE A 153 6.40 -0.17 -0.64
N VAL A 154 5.76 0.12 0.48
CA VAL A 154 4.90 -0.81 1.23
C VAL A 154 3.53 -0.17 1.38
N ILE A 155 2.50 -0.93 1.03
CA ILE A 155 1.10 -0.55 1.23
C ILE A 155 0.49 -1.56 2.19
N ILE A 156 -0.12 -1.04 3.26
CA ILE A 156 -0.89 -1.82 4.23
C ILE A 156 -2.33 -1.37 4.06
N ALA A 157 -3.14 -2.19 3.40
CA ALA A 157 -4.56 -1.94 3.18
C ALA A 157 -5.40 -2.77 4.16
N PHE A 158 -6.53 -2.22 4.57
CA PHE A 158 -7.42 -2.83 5.55
C PHE A 158 -8.85 -2.82 5.03
N ASN A 159 -9.57 -3.90 5.33
CA ASN A 159 -11.02 -3.97 5.15
C ASN A 159 -11.74 -3.33 6.35
N SER A 160 -13.00 -2.95 6.17
CA SER A 160 -13.84 -2.41 7.25
C SER A 160 -13.91 -3.35 8.46
N ASN A 161 -13.81 -2.76 9.66
CA ASN A 161 -13.99 -3.44 10.95
C ASN A 161 -13.14 -4.70 11.18
N GLY A 162 -12.03 -4.86 10.45
CA GLY A 162 -11.22 -6.08 10.53
C GLY A 162 -11.96 -7.34 10.06
N ALA A 163 -13.06 -7.19 9.32
CA ALA A 163 -13.83 -8.29 8.76
C ALA A 163 -13.11 -8.92 7.55
N PRO A 164 -13.30 -10.23 7.32
CA PRO A 164 -12.79 -10.89 6.12
C PRO A 164 -13.32 -10.24 4.84
N ARG A 165 -12.49 -10.27 3.79
CA ARG A 165 -12.96 -9.91 2.44
C ARG A 165 -13.91 -10.98 1.91
N SER A 166 -15.03 -10.53 1.35
CA SER A 166 -16.01 -11.34 0.63
C SER A 166 -16.63 -10.51 -0.51
N ASP A 167 -17.54 -11.09 -1.30
CA ASP A 167 -18.25 -10.33 -2.33
C ASP A 167 -19.23 -9.31 -1.73
N SER A 168 -19.82 -9.62 -0.57
CA SER A 168 -20.68 -8.73 0.21
C SER A 168 -19.91 -7.70 1.05
N ASN A 169 -18.61 -7.91 1.25
CA ASN A 169 -17.72 -7.00 1.96
C ASN A 169 -16.40 -6.87 1.18
N PRO A 170 -16.45 -6.20 0.01
CA PRO A 170 -15.35 -6.15 -0.91
C PRO A 170 -14.19 -5.33 -0.31
N ALA A 171 -12.97 -5.79 -0.55
CA ALA A 171 -11.76 -5.08 -0.17
C ALA A 171 -10.74 -5.17 -1.29
N GLY A 172 -10.03 -4.08 -1.52
CA GLY A 172 -9.08 -3.98 -2.61
C GLY A 172 -8.25 -2.71 -2.54
N VAL A 173 -7.04 -2.79 -3.05
CA VAL A 173 -6.19 -1.60 -3.23
C VAL A 173 -5.59 -1.59 -4.62
N ALA A 174 -5.64 -0.42 -5.26
CA ALA A 174 -4.97 -0.15 -6.52
C ALA A 174 -4.07 1.07 -6.33
N ALA A 175 -2.81 0.95 -6.71
CA ALA A 175 -1.85 2.05 -6.64
C ALA A 175 -1.06 2.17 -7.93
N ARG A 176 -0.79 3.41 -8.35
CA ARG A 176 0.02 3.71 -9.53
C ARG A 176 1.02 4.82 -9.25
N LEU A 177 2.30 4.51 -9.39
CA LEU A 177 3.36 5.49 -9.42
C LEU A 177 3.55 5.98 -10.86
N ASN A 178 3.65 7.30 -11.03
CA ASN A 178 4.11 7.95 -12.24
C ASN A 178 5.32 8.80 -11.89
N ILE A 179 6.48 8.47 -12.44
CA ILE A 179 7.75 9.12 -12.13
C ILE A 179 8.35 9.64 -13.43
N ARG A 180 8.79 10.90 -13.43
CA ARG A 180 9.53 11.52 -14.52
C ARG A 180 10.96 11.76 -14.10
N LEU A 181 11.88 11.21 -14.87
CA LEU A 181 13.31 11.42 -14.74
C LEU A 181 13.79 12.48 -15.73
N SER A 182 14.97 13.06 -15.51
CA SER A 182 15.62 13.90 -16.52
C SER A 182 16.01 13.09 -17.76
N SER A 183 16.34 13.78 -18.85
CA SER A 183 17.22 13.21 -19.88
C SER A 183 18.58 12.84 -19.26
N LEU A 184 19.32 12.00 -19.98
CA LEU A 184 20.75 11.83 -19.70
C LEU A 184 21.50 13.10 -20.13
#